data_AF-A0A8T4HB86-F1
#
_entry.id   AF-A0A8T4HB86-F1
#
_cell.length_a   1.000
_cell.length_b   1.000
_cell.length_c   1.000
_cell.angle_alpha   90.00
_cell.angle_beta   90.00
_cell.angle_gamma   90.00
#
_symmetry.space_group_name_H-M   'P 1'
#
loop_
_entity.id
_entity.type
_entity.pdbx_description
1 polymer ?
#
loop_
_entity_poly.entity_id
_entity_poly.type
_entity_poly.pdbx_seq_one_letter_code
_entity_poly.pdbx_strand_id
1 'polypeptide(L)'
;MTFFSNTYLLDKFLEKDFLDFDKNESSNWEFKSLAEDFKYSMNDPEFIDFATWVSEKLQTRIFLDKATRFVEIKQLLKKEPVGIKRTKLVNELYLVSYEL
;
A
#
# COMPACT_ATOMS: atom_id res chain seq x y z
N MET A 1 0.37 -5.33 -5.62
CA MET A 1 1.73 -5.36 -4.98
C MET A 1 2.33 -3.97 -4.92
N THR A 2 2.22 -3.20 -6.01
CA THR A 2 2.83 -1.88 -6.18
C THR A 2 2.34 -0.83 -5.17
N PHE A 3 1.04 -0.66 -4.94
CA PHE A 3 0.57 0.36 -3.98
C PHE A 3 1.15 0.14 -2.58
N PHE A 4 1.03 -1.08 -2.05
CA PHE A 4 1.43 -1.38 -0.67
C PHE A 4 2.95 -1.25 -0.47
N SER A 5 3.75 -1.51 -1.50
CA SER A 5 5.19 -1.33 -1.44
C SER A 5 5.65 0.12 -1.67
N ASN A 6 4.73 1.05 -1.96
CA ASN A 6 5.03 2.47 -2.22
C ASN A 6 4.23 3.43 -1.34
N THR A 7 3.61 2.97 -0.24
CA THR A 7 2.77 3.87 0.59
C THR A 7 3.59 5.01 1.18
N TYR A 8 4.84 4.80 1.59
CA TYR A 8 5.69 5.88 2.10
C TYR A 8 5.97 6.97 1.03
N LEU A 9 6.10 6.59 -0.25
CA LEU A 9 6.24 7.56 -1.33
C LEU A 9 4.94 8.33 -1.58
N LEU A 10 3.81 7.63 -1.58
CA LEU A 10 2.50 8.26 -1.80
C LEU A 10 2.09 9.14 -0.61
N ASP A 11 2.35 8.70 0.61
CA ASP A 11 2.10 9.48 1.83
C ASP A 11 2.99 10.72 1.83
N LYS A 12 4.27 10.61 1.46
CA LYS A 12 5.15 11.78 1.35
C LYS A 12 4.72 12.73 0.23
N PHE A 13 4.39 12.21 -0.95
CA PHE A 13 3.93 13.00 -2.09
C PHE A 13 2.63 13.76 -1.76
N LEU A 14 1.69 13.11 -1.06
CA LEU A 14 0.41 13.67 -0.65
C LEU A 14 0.47 14.43 0.69
N GLU A 15 1.67 14.60 1.25
CA GLU A 15 1.88 15.28 2.54
C GLU A 15 1.01 14.71 3.67
N LYS A 16 0.79 13.39 3.67
CA LYS A 16 0.07 12.64 4.69
C LYS A 16 1.00 12.09 5.74
N ASP A 17 0.47 11.92 6.95
CA ASP A 17 1.15 11.14 7.98
C ASP A 17 1.41 9.73 7.49
N PHE A 18 2.64 9.24 7.72
CA PHE A 18 3.00 7.88 7.38
C PHE A 18 2.15 6.90 8.19
N LEU A 19 1.35 6.11 7.49
CA LEU A 19 0.64 5.01 8.12
C LEU A 19 1.64 3.90 8.41
N ASP A 20 1.96 3.72 9.69
CA ASP A 20 2.88 2.68 10.14
C ASP A 20 2.16 1.33 10.12
N PHE A 21 2.17 0.71 8.95
CA PHE A 21 1.73 -0.67 8.83
C PHE A 21 2.87 -1.55 9.32
N ASP A 22 2.55 -2.58 10.10
CA ASP A 22 3.49 -3.65 10.48
C ASP A 22 3.84 -4.51 9.24
N LYS A 23 4.56 -3.90 8.30
CA LYS A 23 5.01 -4.48 7.03
C LYS A 23 6.29 -5.26 7.28
N ASN A 24 6.40 -6.43 6.68
CA ASN A 24 7.73 -6.95 6.40
C ASN A 24 8.31 -6.04 5.33
N GLU A 25 9.26 -5.18 5.68
CA GLU A 25 10.09 -4.40 4.75
C GLU A 25 11.00 -5.37 3.98
N SER A 26 10.40 -6.09 3.04
CA SER A 26 11.06 -7.16 2.29
C SER A 26 11.48 -6.69 0.90
N SER A 27 10.90 -5.58 0.42
CA SER A 27 11.27 -4.90 -0.82
C SER A 27 11.90 -3.55 -0.52
N ASN A 28 12.94 -3.18 -1.27
CA ASN A 28 13.72 -1.96 -1.03
C ASN A 28 12.88 -0.67 -0.92
N TRP A 29 11.73 -0.57 -1.60
CA TRP A 29 10.84 0.61 -1.57
C TRP A 29 9.88 0.66 -0.38
N GLU A 30 9.86 -0.38 0.45
CA GLU A 30 9.04 -0.46 1.65
C GLU A 30 9.67 0.27 2.83
N PHE A 31 10.89 0.78 2.71
CA PHE A 31 11.58 1.51 3.77
C PHE A 31 11.24 3.00 3.75
N LYS A 32 10.83 3.53 4.90
CA LYS A 32 10.57 4.97 5.10
C LYS A 32 11.78 5.85 4.74
N SER A 33 13.00 5.36 4.96
CA SER A 33 14.24 6.09 4.65
C SER A 33 14.39 6.42 3.16
N LEU A 34 13.89 5.59 2.25
CA LEU A 34 13.92 5.91 0.81
C LEU A 34 12.95 7.01 0.43
N ALA A 35 11.91 7.25 1.24
CA ALA A 35 11.05 8.39 1.05
C ALA A 35 11.76 9.69 1.46
N GLU A 36 12.79 9.69 2.32
CA GLU A 36 13.42 10.92 2.84
C GLU A 36 14.00 11.83 1.76
N ASP A 37 14.57 11.25 0.70
CA ASP A 37 15.16 11.99 -0.44
C ASP A 37 14.15 12.35 -1.55
N PHE A 38 12.89 11.92 -1.43
CA PHE A 38 11.87 12.21 -2.44
C PHE A 38 11.50 13.70 -2.43
N LYS A 39 11.65 14.39 -3.57
CA LYS A 39 11.55 15.86 -3.68
C LYS A 39 10.23 16.37 -4.25
N TYR A 40 9.39 15.48 -4.75
CA TYR A 40 8.14 15.85 -5.41
C TYR A 40 7.00 15.97 -4.39
N SER A 41 6.13 16.95 -4.60
CA SER A 41 4.95 17.22 -3.78
C SER A 41 3.71 17.35 -4.64
N MET A 42 2.55 17.03 -4.06
CA MET A 42 1.24 17.33 -4.63
C MET A 42 1.02 18.82 -4.92
N ASN A 43 1.81 19.70 -4.30
CA ASN A 43 1.76 21.14 -4.50
C ASN A 43 2.56 21.61 -5.73
N ASP A 44 3.38 20.74 -6.33
CA ASP A 44 4.09 21.07 -7.57
C ASP A 44 3.10 21.22 -8.72
N PRO A 45 3.10 22.35 -9.46
CA PRO A 45 2.14 22.60 -10.53
C PRO A 45 2.07 21.51 -11.60
N GLU A 46 3.21 20.85 -11.85
CA GLU A 46 3.35 19.78 -12.83
C GLU A 46 2.61 18.49 -12.45
N PHE A 47 2.25 18.30 -11.17
CA PHE A 47 1.61 17.09 -10.67
C PHE A 47 0.18 17.27 -10.19
N ILE A 48 -0.45 18.43 -10.38
CA ILE A 48 -1.82 18.71 -9.89
C ILE A 48 -2.82 17.66 -10.39
N ASP A 49 -2.78 17.30 -11.68
CA ASP A 49 -3.68 16.30 -12.25
C ASP A 49 -3.47 14.91 -11.63
N PHE A 50 -2.20 14.54 -11.43
CA PHE A 50 -1.83 13.29 -10.77
C PHE A 50 -2.23 13.29 -9.29
N ALA A 51 -2.00 14.38 -8.57
CA ALA A 51 -2.37 14.57 -7.17
C ALA A 51 -3.88 14.45 -6.97
N THR A 52 -4.66 15.06 -7.86
CA THR A 52 -6.13 14.97 -7.87
C THR A 52 -6.56 13.53 -8.12
N TRP A 53 -6.08 12.92 -9.21
CA TRP A 53 -6.40 11.55 -9.57
C TRP A 53 -6.07 10.56 -8.46
N VAL A 54 -4.86 10.62 -7.90
CA VAL A 54 -4.44 9.66 -6.87
C VAL A 54 -5.23 9.88 -5.58
N SER A 55 -5.50 11.13 -5.18
CA SER A 55 -6.30 11.43 -4.00
C SER A 55 -7.72 10.86 -4.11
N GLU A 56 -8.35 11.02 -5.27
CA GLU A 56 -9.68 10.46 -5.54
C GLU A 56 -9.65 8.93 -5.54
N LYS A 57 -8.66 8.31 -6.19
CA LYS A 57 -8.55 6.85 -6.25
C LYS A 57 -8.40 6.22 -4.88
N LEU A 58 -7.56 6.80 -4.02
CA LEU A 58 -7.33 6.30 -2.66
C LEU A 58 -8.56 6.42 -1.75
N GLN A 59 -9.49 7.32 -2.07
CA GLN A 59 -10.74 7.48 -1.33
C GLN A 59 -11.90 6.62 -1.86
N THR A 60 -11.72 5.93 -3.00
CA THR A 60 -12.77 5.05 -3.50
C THR A 60 -13.02 3.88 -2.55
N ARG A 61 -14.30 3.56 -2.32
CA ARG A 61 -14.69 2.43 -1.48
C ARG A 61 -14.05 1.11 -1.94
N ILE A 62 -13.99 0.90 -3.26
CA ILE A 62 -13.35 -0.27 -3.86
C ILE A 62 -11.89 -0.38 -3.42
N PHE A 63 -11.16 0.73 -3.44
CA PHE A 63 -9.77 0.76 -3.02
C PHE A 63 -9.63 0.49 -1.52
N LEU A 64 -10.42 1.19 -0.70
CA LEU A 64 -10.40 1.05 0.76
C LEU A 64 -10.74 -0.38 1.21
N ASP A 65 -11.76 -0.99 0.63
CA ASP A 65 -12.17 -2.36 0.93
C ASP A 65 -11.04 -3.36 0.60
N LYS A 66 -10.40 -3.19 -0.56
CA LYS A 66 -9.26 -4.04 -0.97
C LYS A 66 -8.02 -3.82 -0.11
N ALA A 67 -7.67 -2.58 0.18
CA ALA A 67 -6.53 -2.24 1.03
C ALA A 67 -6.71 -2.82 2.45
N THR A 68 -7.91 -2.67 3.01
CA THR A 68 -8.29 -3.26 4.30
C THR A 68 -8.14 -4.77 4.25
N ARG A 69 -8.72 -5.43 3.24
CA ARG A 69 -8.66 -6.89 3.10
C ARG A 69 -7.22 -7.41 2.93
N PHE A 70 -6.40 -6.68 2.18
CA PHE A 70 -4.99 -7.01 2.01
C PHE A 70 -4.24 -7.01 3.36
N VAL A 71 -4.44 -5.97 4.17
CA VAL A 71 -3.83 -5.84 5.51
C VAL A 71 -4.30 -6.98 6.43
N GLU A 72 -5.60 -7.27 6.45
CA GLU A 72 -6.17 -8.38 7.23
C GLU A 72 -5.50 -9.72 6.89
N ILE A 73 -5.41 -10.05 5.58
CA ILE A 73 -4.82 -11.31 5.12
C ILE A 73 -3.34 -11.39 5.52
N LYS A 74 -2.58 -10.30 5.39
CA LYS A 74 -1.17 -10.23 5.82
C LYS A 74 -1.03 -10.50 7.32
N GLN A 75 -1.90 -9.92 8.15
CA GLN A 75 -1.90 -10.16 9.61
C GLN A 75 -2.24 -11.62 9.95
N LEU A 76 -3.23 -12.21 9.27
CA LEU A 76 -3.59 -13.63 9.44
C LEU A 76 -2.43 -14.55 9.06
N LEU A 77 -1.75 -14.27 7.95
CA LEU A 77 -0.60 -15.05 7.47
C LEU A 77 0.62 -15.02 8.40
N LYS A 78 0.76 -14.03 9.28
CA LYS A 78 1.82 -14.03 10.31
C LYS A 78 1.62 -15.13 11.36
N LYS A 79 0.37 -15.50 11.64
CA LYS A 79 0.00 -16.44 12.70
C LYS A 79 -0.40 -17.83 12.18
N GLU A 80 -0.78 -17.92 10.90
CA GLU A 80 -1.28 -19.16 10.32
C GLU A 80 -0.15 -20.11 9.85
N PRO A 81 -0.05 -21.34 10.40
CA PRO A 81 0.94 -22.32 9.99
C PRO A 81 0.71 -22.83 8.55
N VAL A 82 1.68 -23.55 8.00
CA VAL A 82 1.55 -24.15 6.67
C VAL A 82 0.40 -25.15 6.64
N GLY A 83 -0.51 -24.99 5.66
CA GLY A 83 -1.68 -25.85 5.50
C GLY A 83 -2.72 -25.24 4.56
N ILE A 84 -3.85 -25.94 4.41
CA ILE A 84 -4.93 -25.56 3.46
C ILE A 84 -5.43 -24.14 3.72
N LYS A 85 -5.57 -23.75 5.00
CA LYS A 85 -6.03 -22.41 5.38
C LYS A 85 -5.05 -21.33 4.95
N ARG A 86 -3.75 -21.54 5.16
CA ARG A 86 -2.69 -20.65 4.65
C ARG A 86 -2.71 -20.57 3.13
N THR A 87 -2.84 -21.69 2.43
CA THR A 87 -2.91 -21.71 0.96
C THR A 87 -4.08 -20.87 0.44
N LYS A 88 -5.27 -20.98 1.06
CA LYS A 88 -6.43 -20.15 0.72
C LYS A 88 -6.14 -18.67 0.90
N LEU A 89 -5.56 -18.29 2.04
CA LEU A 89 -5.19 -16.90 2.32
C LEU A 89 -4.14 -16.36 1.34
N VAL A 90 -3.15 -17.16 0.94
CA VAL A 90 -2.15 -16.76 -0.06
C VAL A 90 -2.78 -16.53 -1.44
N ASN A 91 -3.68 -17.42 -1.86
CA ASN A 91 -4.39 -17.27 -3.14
C ASN A 91 -5.29 -16.03 -3.13
N GLU A 92 -6.00 -15.79 -2.02
CA GLU A 92 -6.83 -14.60 -1.87
C GLU A 92 -5.97 -13.32 -1.87
N LEU A 93 -4.83 -13.33 -1.17
CA LEU A 93 -3.88 -12.22 -1.17
C LEU A 93 -3.40 -11.90 -2.60
N TYR A 94 -3.12 -12.92 -3.41
CA TYR A 94 -2.71 -12.75 -4.79
C TYR A 94 -3.78 -12.01 -5.60
N LEU A 95 -5.04 -12.45 -5.51
CA LEU A 95 -6.17 -11.83 -6.22
C LEU A 95 -6.38 -10.37 -5.79
N VAL A 96 -6.46 -10.12 -4.49
CA VAL A 96 -6.65 -8.75 -3.95
C VAL A 96 -5.49 -7.84 -4.37
N SER A 97 -4.27 -8.37 -4.47
CA SER A 97 -3.08 -7.59 -4.81
C SER A 97 -2.91 -7.26 -6.29
N TYR A 98 -3.62 -7.97 -7.19
CA TYR A 98 -3.56 -7.76 -8.64
C TYR A 98 -4.51 -6.64 -9.08
N GLU A 99 -5.55 -6.40 -8.29
CA GLU A 99 -6.57 -5.40 -8.55
C GLU A 99 -6.40 -4.11 -7.73
N LEU A 100 -5.25 -3.97 -7.05
CA LEU A 100 -4.76 -2.82 -6.28
C LEU A 100 -3.54 -2.22 -6.99
#